data_AF-A0A4Y1R8F1-F1
#
_entry.id   AF-A0A4Y1R8F1-F1
#
_cell.length_a   1.000
_cell.length_b   1.000
_cell.length_c   1.000
_cell.angle_alpha   90.00
_cell.angle_beta   90.00
_cell.angle_gamma   90.00
#
_symmetry.space_group_name_H-M   'P 1'
#
loop_
_entity.id
_entity.type
_entity.pdbx_description
1 polymer ?
#
loop_
_entity_poly.entity_id
_entity_poly.type
_entity_poly.pdbx_seq_one_letter_code
_entity_poly.pdbx_strand_id
1 'polypeptide(L)'
;MSEFLRIHSPAVDAKVRSIAGEKVISGRRHVGIMSAEPVGNYGVRIVFDDLHNTGIYSWDYLYHLGSNKFSLMRNYIKTLNKYGLKRDPPRRK
;
A
#
# COMPACT_ATOMS: atom_id res chain seq x y z
N MET A 1 2.39 -2.03 9.86
CA MET A 1 1.82 -3.22 9.18
C MET A 1 0.84 -2.77 8.10
N SER A 2 -0.10 -1.89 8.44
CA SER A 2 -1.04 -1.22 7.53
C SER A 2 -0.39 -0.48 6.35
N GLU A 3 0.67 0.30 6.58
CA GLU A 3 1.42 0.99 5.51
C GLU A 3 1.81 0.03 4.38
N PHE A 4 2.34 -1.16 4.73
CA PHE A 4 2.82 -2.14 3.76
C PHE A 4 1.69 -2.67 2.88
N LEU A 5 0.56 -3.05 3.47
CA LEU A 5 -0.61 -3.46 2.69
C LEU A 5 -1.09 -2.31 1.81
N ARG A 6 -1.14 -1.09 2.36
CA ARG A 6 -1.64 0.09 1.65
C ARG A 6 -0.84 0.46 0.41
N ILE A 7 0.50 0.41 0.48
CA ILE A 7 1.37 0.72 -0.67
C ILE A 7 1.36 -0.40 -1.72
N HIS A 8 0.98 -1.61 -1.31
CA HIS A 8 0.81 -2.78 -2.18
C HIS A 8 -0.68 -3.07 -2.46
N SER A 9 -1.55 -2.06 -2.34
CA SER A 9 -2.95 -2.26 -2.70
C SER A 9 -3.08 -2.55 -4.19
N PRO A 10 -3.85 -3.58 -4.60
CA PRO A 10 -4.08 -3.87 -6.01
C PRO A 10 -5.05 -2.89 -6.68
N ALA A 11 -5.77 -2.08 -5.90
CA ALA A 11 -6.69 -1.09 -6.45
C ALA A 11 -5.94 0.16 -6.97
N VAL A 12 -6.44 0.72 -8.07
CA VAL A 12 -5.93 1.97 -8.65
C VAL A 12 -6.17 3.11 -7.65
N ASP A 13 -5.10 3.76 -7.22
CA ASP A 13 -5.15 4.92 -6.34
C ASP A 13 -4.83 6.19 -7.15
N ALA A 14 -5.75 7.16 -7.15
CA ALA A 14 -5.60 8.44 -7.84
C ALA A 14 -4.38 9.24 -7.33
N LYS A 15 -3.88 8.95 -6.13
CA LYS A 15 -2.70 9.59 -5.53
C LYS A 15 -1.38 8.90 -5.91
N VAL A 16 -1.40 7.87 -6.77
CA VAL A 16 -0.20 7.21 -7.29
C VAL A 16 0.56 8.17 -8.20
N ARG A 17 1.84 8.41 -7.91
CA ARG A 17 2.73 9.15 -8.81
C ARG A 17 3.39 8.17 -9.77
N SER A 18 3.39 8.47 -11.07
CA SER A 18 4.25 7.80 -12.04
C SER A 18 5.56 8.58 -12.13
N ILE A 19 6.68 7.96 -11.77
CA ILE A 19 8.01 8.57 -11.85
C ILE A 19 8.90 7.64 -12.66
N ALA A 20 9.36 8.10 -13.83
CA ALA A 20 10.14 7.29 -14.77
C ALA A 20 9.47 5.93 -15.12
N GLY A 21 8.15 5.91 -15.24
CA GLY A 21 7.36 4.71 -15.54
C GLY A 21 7.05 3.82 -14.33
N GLU A 22 7.64 4.08 -13.16
CA GLU A 22 7.33 3.37 -11.91
C GLU A 22 6.17 4.04 -11.17
N LYS A 23 5.15 3.26 -10.79
CA LYS A 23 4.06 3.72 -9.91
C LYS A 23 4.52 3.70 -8.46
N VAL A 24 4.61 4.87 -7.83
CA VAL A 24 5.11 5.03 -6.46
C VAL A 24 4.06 5.68 -5.56
N ILE A 25 3.81 5.07 -4.40
CA ILE A 25 2.95 5.59 -3.33
C ILE A 25 3.83 6.00 -2.14
N SER A 26 3.75 7.25 -1.71
CA SER A 26 4.53 7.78 -0.58
C SER A 26 3.64 8.47 0.46
N GLY A 27 4.19 8.82 1.62
CA GLY A 27 3.46 9.54 2.66
C GLY A 27 2.41 8.70 3.42
N ARG A 28 2.52 7.37 3.41
CA ARG A 28 1.51 6.45 3.99
C ARG A 28 1.90 5.79 5.30
N ARG A 29 2.98 6.24 5.95
CA ARG A 29 3.50 5.65 7.20
C ARG A 29 2.45 5.49 8.30
N HIS A 30 1.54 6.46 8.40
CA HIS A 30 0.55 6.54 9.49
C HIS A 30 -0.84 6.03 9.09
N VAL A 31 -0.99 5.45 7.89
CA VAL A 31 -2.28 4.89 7.47
C VAL A 31 -2.67 3.74 8.40
N GLY A 32 -3.90 3.75 8.90
CA GLY A 32 -4.53 2.68 9.67
C GLY A 32 -5.45 1.80 8.81
N ILE A 33 -5.76 0.61 9.32
CA ILE A 33 -6.83 -0.25 8.77
C ILE A 33 -8.06 -0.02 9.63
N MET A 34 -9.16 0.34 8.98
CA MET A 34 -10.46 0.58 9.61
C MET A 34 -11.27 -0.71 9.71
N SER A 35 -11.29 -1.50 8.63
CA SER A 35 -12.00 -2.78 8.57
C SER A 35 -11.39 -3.70 7.53
N ALA A 36 -11.68 -5.00 7.66
CA ALA A 36 -11.43 -6.00 6.65
C ALA A 36 -12.73 -6.79 6.43
N GLU A 37 -13.28 -6.69 5.23
CA GLU A 37 -14.57 -7.28 4.86
C GLU A 37 -14.33 -8.50 3.95
N PRO A 38 -14.95 -9.65 4.21
CA PRO A 38 -14.83 -10.80 3.31
C PRO A 38 -15.43 -10.47 1.94
N VAL A 39 -14.78 -10.96 0.89
CA VAL A 39 -15.27 -10.85 -0.49
C VAL A 39 -15.39 -12.26 -1.07
N GLY A 40 -16.62 -12.78 -1.07
CA GLY A 40 -16.89 -14.17 -1.42
C GLY A 40 -16.00 -15.12 -0.62
N ASN A 41 -15.45 -16.13 -1.30
CA ASN A 41 -14.56 -17.13 -0.68
C ASN A 41 -13.07 -16.93 -1.05
N TYR A 42 -12.72 -15.83 -1.73
CA TYR A 42 -11.41 -15.70 -2.38
C TYR A 42 -10.51 -14.58 -1.81
N GLY A 43 -11.02 -13.74 -0.90
CA GLY A 43 -10.21 -12.68 -0.32
C GLY A 43 -10.97 -11.74 0.61
N VAL A 44 -10.32 -10.62 0.91
CA VAL A 44 -10.85 -9.55 1.75
C VAL A 44 -10.67 -8.19 1.10
N ARG A 45 -11.67 -7.32 1.26
CA ARG A 45 -11.53 -5.88 1.03
C ARG A 45 -10.98 -5.25 2.30
N ILE A 46 -9.89 -4.49 2.19
CA ILE A 46 -9.34 -3.74 3.31
C ILE A 46 -9.69 -2.27 3.15
N VAL A 47 -10.35 -1.71 4.15
CA VAL A 47 -10.68 -0.28 4.23
C VAL A 47 -9.62 0.41 5.09
N PHE A 48 -9.04 1.47 4.56
CA PHE A 48 -8.02 2.28 5.23
C PHE A 48 -8.56 3.67 5.59
N ASP A 49 -7.97 4.28 6.61
CA ASP A 49 -8.36 5.60 7.11
C ASP A 49 -8.01 6.76 6.15
N ASP A 50 -7.22 6.49 5.11
CA ASP A 50 -6.81 7.48 4.10
C ASP A 50 -7.81 7.62 2.93
N LEU A 51 -9.04 7.16 3.15
CA LEU A 51 -10.15 7.07 2.20
C LEU A 51 -9.97 6.01 1.11
N HIS A 52 -9.03 5.08 1.28
CA HIS A 52 -8.88 3.95 0.38
C HIS A 52 -9.75 2.78 0.82
N ASN A 53 -10.81 2.50 0.06
CA ASN A 53 -11.81 1.48 0.40
C ASN A 53 -12.10 0.48 -0.72
N THR A 54 -11.31 0.47 -1.79
CA THR A 54 -11.55 -0.38 -2.97
C THR A 54 -10.57 -1.55 -3.13
N GLY A 55 -9.52 -1.61 -2.30
CA GLY A 55 -8.49 -2.67 -2.37
C GLY A 55 -9.01 -4.04 -1.94
N ILE A 56 -9.18 -4.95 -2.91
CA ILE A 56 -9.51 -6.37 -2.65
C ILE A 56 -8.22 -7.19 -2.74
N TYR A 57 -7.88 -7.85 -1.63
CA TYR A 57 -6.71 -8.71 -1.51
C TYR A 57 -7.16 -10.17 -1.56
N SER A 58 -6.79 -10.90 -2.61
CA SER A 58 -7.00 -12.34 -2.65
C SER A 58 -6.16 -13.06 -1.61
N TRP A 59 -6.55 -14.25 -1.19
CA TRP A 59 -5.77 -15.07 -0.26
C TRP A 59 -4.36 -15.35 -0.79
N ASP A 60 -4.23 -15.69 -2.07
CA ASP A 60 -2.93 -15.91 -2.72
C ASP A 60 -2.06 -14.66 -2.70
N TYR A 61 -2.66 -13.48 -2.92
CA TYR A 61 -1.92 -12.23 -2.88
C TYR A 61 -1.48 -11.86 -1.47
N LEU A 62 -2.33 -12.06 -0.46
CA LEU A 62 -1.95 -11.88 0.94
C LEU A 62 -0.82 -12.83 1.33
N TYR A 63 -0.87 -14.09 0.89
CA TYR A 63 0.20 -15.06 1.09
C TYR A 63 1.50 -14.61 0.43
N HIS A 64 1.45 -14.14 -0.82
CA HIS A 64 2.61 -13.58 -1.52
C HIS A 64 3.21 -12.38 -0.77
N LEU A 65 2.37 -11.44 -0.34
CA LEU A 65 2.79 -10.25 0.41
C LEU A 65 3.43 -10.63 1.74
N GLY A 66 2.86 -11.60 2.47
CA GLY A 66 3.42 -12.12 3.71
C GLY A 66 4.77 -12.79 3.50
N SER A 67 4.86 -13.68 2.50
CA SER A 67 6.07 -14.45 2.18
C SER A 67 7.22 -13.56 1.71
N ASN A 68 6.93 -12.45 1.04
CA ASN A 68 7.93 -11.55 0.45
C ASN A 68 8.10 -10.22 1.20
N LYS A 69 7.46 -10.08 2.37
CA LYS A 69 7.33 -8.81 3.11
C LYS A 69 8.64 -8.04 3.24
N PHE A 70 9.71 -8.69 3.67
CA PHE A 70 11.00 -8.03 3.89
C PHE A 70 11.65 -7.54 2.60
N SER A 71 11.59 -8.35 1.53
CA SER A 71 12.14 -8.00 0.23
C SER A 71 11.37 -6.83 -0.40
N LEU A 72 10.04 -6.93 -0.40
CA LEU A 72 9.15 -5.89 -0.93
C LEU A 72 9.28 -4.58 -0.16
N MET A 73 9.35 -4.62 1.18
CA MET A 73 9.55 -3.42 1.99
C MET A 73 10.93 -2.78 1.76
N ARG A 74 11.98 -3.59 1.59
CA ARG A 74 13.32 -3.09 1.27
C ARG A 74 13.32 -2.39 -0.10
N ASN A 75 12.68 -2.99 -1.10
CA ASN A 75 12.55 -2.39 -2.43
C ASN A 75 11.76 -1.08 -2.36
N TYR A 76 10.65 -1.06 -1.62
CA TYR A 76 9.88 0.15 -1.38
C TYR A 76 10.73 1.29 -0.82
N ILE A 77 11.51 1.03 0.25
CA ILE A 77 12.38 2.05 0.86
C ILE A 77 13.45 2.53 -0.14
N LYS A 78 14.04 1.62 -0.92
CA LYS A 78 15.00 1.98 -1.98
C LYS A 78 14.36 2.89 -3.03
N THR A 79 13.15 2.56 -3.49
CA THR A 79 12.39 3.37 -4.46
C THR A 79 12.08 4.76 -3.90
N LEU A 80 11.66 4.86 -2.64
CA LEU A 80 11.45 6.18 -2.01
C LEU A 80 12.74 7.01 -1.99
N ASN A 81 13.85 6.42 -1.56
CA ASN A 81 15.14 7.10 -1.51
C ASN A 81 15.62 7.54 -2.90
N LYS A 82 15.48 6.67 -3.91
CA LYS A 82 15.81 6.95 -5.32
C LYS A 82 15.11 8.22 -5.84
N TYR A 83 13.87 8.45 -5.40
CA TYR A 83 13.06 9.58 -5.85
C TYR A 83 12.94 10.73 -4.82
N GLY A 84 13.74 10.71 -3.74
CA GLY A 84 13.68 11.73 -2.70
C GLY A 84 12.34 11.82 -1.96
N LEU A 85 11.56 10.74 -1.97
CA LEU A 85 10.25 10.64 -1.31
C LEU A 85 10.40 10.14 0.13
N LYS A 86 9.38 10.38 0.94
CA LYS A 86 9.35 9.95 2.35
C LYS A 86 8.14 9.06 2.64
N ARG A 87 8.29 8.21 3.65
CA ARG A 87 7.19 7.40 4.20
C ARG A 87 6.19 8.28 4.95
N ASP A 88 6.68 9.27 5.68
CA ASP A 88 5.88 10.22 6.43
C ASP A 88 5.11 11.15 5.48
N PRO A 89 3.82 11.46 5.78
CA PRO A 89 3.06 12.41 4.99
C PRO A 89 3.71 13.80 5.02
N PRO A 90 3.55 14.61 3.96
CA PRO A 90 4.00 16.00 3.98
C PRO A 90 3.30 16.74 5.12
N ARG A 91 4.01 17.65 5.81
CA ARG A 91 3.40 18.53 6.81
C ARG A 91 2.26 19.30 6.13
N ARG A 92 1.04 19.17 6.66
CA ARG A 92 -0.05 20.08 6.30
C ARG A 92 0.37 21.49 6.74
N LYS A 93 0.40 22.42 5.79
CA LYS A 93 0.44 23.86 6.08
C LYS A 93 -0.93 24.31 6.56
#